data_AF-A0A2J6TAP0-F1
#
_entry.id   AF-A0A2J6TAP0-F1
#
_cell.length_a   1.000
_cell.length_b   1.000
_cell.length_c   1.000
_cell.angle_alpha   90.00
_cell.angle_beta   90.00
_cell.angle_gamma   90.00
#
_symmetry.space_group_name_H-M   'P 1'
#
loop_
_entity.id
_entity.type
_entity.pdbx_description
1 polymer ?
#
loop_
_entity_poly.entity_id
_entity_poly.type
_entity_poly.pdbx_seq_one_letter_code
_entity_poly.pdbx_strand_id
1 'polypeptide(L)'
;MAPTWQSIVLGSSISFSFTLVVTQSFMTVPALLVDFPNHSSPNYAERATLLGRQWPHCWAVGNMFFRPISTLGALGYAYSSYCASHSATTSMDWRVLVVAALMHEAKGAYGTHQAGAEALLRKWRKWNILRVITPTIAGCVAMWQLCL
;
A
#
# COMPACT_ATOMS: atom_id res chain seq x y z
N MET A 1 -21.21 -12.02 18.36
CA MET A 1 -21.33 -11.86 16.90
C MET A 1 -21.23 -10.37 16.60
N ALA A 2 -20.20 -9.96 15.87
CA ALA A 2 -20.12 -8.57 15.38
C ALA A 2 -21.40 -8.24 14.59
N PRO A 3 -21.97 -7.03 14.73
CA PRO A 3 -23.12 -6.63 13.94
C PRO A 3 -22.80 -6.82 12.45
N THR A 4 -23.71 -7.41 11.68
CA THR A 4 -23.52 -7.80 10.26
C THR A 4 -22.87 -6.70 9.42
N TRP A 5 -23.17 -5.43 9.74
CA TRP A 5 -22.59 -4.26 9.11
C TRP A 5 -21.08 -4.10 9.35
N GLN A 6 -20.59 -4.32 10.57
CA GLN A 6 -19.15 -4.27 10.88
C GLN A 6 -18.38 -5.31 10.07
N SER A 7 -18.93 -6.52 9.93
CA SER A 7 -18.30 -7.59 9.14
C SER A 7 -18.22 -7.25 7.65
N ILE A 8 -19.25 -6.59 7.09
CA ILE A 8 -19.24 -6.13 5.70
C ILE A 8 -18.17 -5.06 5.48
N VAL A 9 -18.08 -4.08 6.40
CA VAL A 9 -17.07 -3.01 6.32
C VAL A 9 -15.66 -3.59 6.47
N LEU A 10 -15.45 -4.51 7.42
CA LEU A 10 -14.17 -5.16 7.63
C LEU A 10 -13.77 -6.02 6.41
N GLY A 11 -14.68 -6.82 5.86
CA GLY A 11 -14.45 -7.61 4.65
C GLY A 11 -14.12 -6.77 3.42
N SER A 12 -14.78 -5.62 3.27
CA SER A 12 -14.47 -4.64 2.21
C SER A 12 -13.08 -4.03 2.40
N SER A 13 -12.71 -3.72 3.64
CA SER A 13 -11.38 -3.19 3.98
C SER A 13 -10.27 -4.19 3.66
N ILE A 14 -10.49 -5.47 3.98
CA ILE A 14 -9.59 -6.58 3.62
C ILE A 14 -9.44 -6.67 2.10
N SER A 15 -10.56 -6.56 1.37
CA SER A 15 -10.54 -6.58 -0.11
C SER A 15 -9.74 -5.41 -0.68
N PHE A 16 -9.83 -4.21 -0.10
CA PHE A 16 -9.00 -3.06 -0.49
C PHE A 16 -7.53 -3.32 -0.21
N SER A 17 -7.18 -3.92 0.94
CA SER A 17 -5.80 -4.30 1.25
C SER A 17 -5.20 -5.23 0.18
N PHE A 18 -5.89 -6.31 -0.19
CA PHE A 18 -5.39 -7.22 -1.23
C PHE A 18 -5.40 -6.62 -2.64
N THR A 19 -6.37 -5.75 -2.96
CA THR A 19 -6.39 -5.01 -4.22
C THR A 19 -5.13 -4.15 -4.38
N LEU A 20 -4.69 -3.47 -3.31
CA LEU A 20 -3.45 -2.70 -3.31
C LEU A 20 -2.21 -3.57 -3.55
N VAL A 21 -2.16 -4.76 -2.96
CA VAL A 21 -1.05 -5.72 -3.14
C VAL A 21 -0.94 -6.13 -4.61
N VAL A 22 -2.05 -6.58 -5.21
CA VAL A 22 -2.07 -7.04 -6.60
C VAL A 22 -1.68 -5.90 -7.53
N THR A 23 -2.37 -4.76 -7.42
CA THR A 23 -2.17 -3.65 -8.35
C THR A 23 -0.76 -3.03 -8.25
N GLN A 24 -0.18 -2.90 -7.07
CA GLN A 24 1.19 -2.39 -6.92
C GLN A 24 2.27 -3.38 -7.36
N SER A 25 1.98 -4.68 -7.29
CA SER A 25 2.89 -5.73 -7.79
C SER A 25 2.98 -5.71 -9.31
N PHE A 26 1.87 -5.47 -10.00
CA PHE A 26 1.79 -5.53 -11.47
C PHE A 26 2.03 -4.19 -12.19
N MET A 27 1.67 -3.04 -11.60
CA MET A 27 1.64 -1.78 -12.37
C MET A 27 2.99 -1.08 -12.58
N THR A 28 4.08 -1.45 -11.89
CA THR A 28 5.30 -0.61 -11.92
C THR A 28 6.61 -1.38 -11.80
N VAL A 29 6.63 -2.54 -11.12
CA VAL A 29 7.85 -3.34 -10.94
C VAL A 29 8.31 -4.03 -12.22
N PRO A 30 7.45 -4.73 -12.97
CA PRO A 30 7.91 -5.44 -14.16
C PRO A 30 8.28 -4.48 -15.29
N ALA A 31 7.42 -3.49 -15.58
CA ALA A 31 7.62 -2.57 -16.71
C ALA A 31 8.86 -1.68 -16.59
N LEU A 32 9.38 -1.45 -15.37
CA LEU A 32 10.58 -0.64 -15.14
C LEU A 32 11.86 -1.45 -14.90
N LEU A 33 11.75 -2.76 -14.65
CA LEU A 33 12.89 -3.63 -14.34
C LEU A 33 13.16 -4.69 -15.41
N VAL A 34 12.14 -5.10 -16.18
CA VAL A 34 12.33 -5.97 -17.34
C VAL A 34 13.23 -5.23 -18.32
N ASP A 35 14.36 -5.85 -18.66
CA ASP A 35 15.40 -5.32 -19.55
C ASP A 35 16.13 -4.05 -19.05
N PHE A 36 16.10 -3.74 -17.75
CA PHE A 36 16.91 -2.62 -17.24
C PHE A 36 18.41 -2.99 -17.33
N PRO A 37 19.22 -2.21 -18.08
CA PRO A 37 20.61 -2.56 -18.33
C PRO A 37 21.45 -2.53 -17.04
N ASN A 38 22.51 -3.34 -16.99
CA ASN A 38 23.45 -3.31 -15.88
C ASN A 38 24.13 -1.93 -15.76
N HIS A 39 24.53 -1.53 -14.56
CA HIS A 39 25.14 -0.23 -14.26
C HIS A 39 26.43 0.05 -15.06
N SER A 40 27.16 -1.00 -15.45
CA SER A 40 28.36 -0.90 -16.29
C SER A 40 28.05 -0.80 -17.80
N SER A 41 26.78 -0.93 -18.19
CA SER A 41 26.37 -0.86 -19.60
C SER A 41 26.36 0.58 -20.10
N PRO A 42 26.84 0.85 -21.32
CA PRO A 42 26.76 2.19 -21.92
C PRO A 42 25.32 2.71 -22.03
N ASN A 43 24.33 1.82 -22.13
CA ASN A 43 22.92 2.18 -22.26
C ASN A 43 22.23 2.53 -20.92
N TYR A 44 22.95 2.41 -19.79
CA TYR A 44 22.40 2.66 -18.46
C TYR A 44 21.97 4.12 -18.25
N ALA A 45 22.82 5.07 -18.66
CA ALA A 45 22.56 6.50 -18.45
C ALA A 45 21.30 6.98 -19.18
N GLU A 46 21.10 6.52 -20.41
CA GLU A 46 19.93 6.85 -21.22
C GLU A 46 18.64 6.27 -20.61
N ARG A 47 18.65 4.97 -20.28
CA ARG A 47 17.49 4.29 -19.66
C ARG A 47 17.15 4.87 -18.29
N ALA A 48 18.14 5.22 -17.48
CA ALA A 48 17.94 5.88 -16.20
C ALA A 48 17.32 7.28 -16.35
N THR A 49 17.69 8.02 -17.40
CA THR A 49 17.12 9.35 -17.69
C THR A 49 15.66 9.24 -18.15
N LEU A 50 15.35 8.30 -19.05
CA LEU A 50 13.98 8.02 -19.50
C LEU A 50 13.09 7.61 -18.33
N LEU A 51 13.60 6.75 -17.47
CA LEU A 51 12.91 6.34 -16.25
C LEU A 51 12.60 7.54 -15.35
N GLY A 52 13.59 8.40 -15.11
CA GLY A 52 13.41 9.63 -14.32
C GLY A 52 12.34 10.57 -14.89
N ARG A 53 12.15 10.59 -16.21
CA ARG A 53 11.10 11.38 -16.89
C ARG A 53 9.71 10.75 -16.81
N GLN A 54 9.63 9.42 -16.88
CA GLN A 54 8.36 8.68 -16.74
C GLN A 54 7.89 8.63 -15.29
N TRP A 55 8.82 8.72 -14.35
CA TRP A 55 8.60 8.57 -12.91
C TRP A 55 7.47 9.46 -12.33
N PRO A 56 7.40 10.78 -12.60
CA PRO A 56 6.32 11.63 -12.11
C PRO A 56 4.92 11.16 -12.56
N HIS A 57 4.80 10.62 -13.77
CA HIS A 57 3.54 10.12 -14.31
C HIS A 57 3.11 8.83 -13.60
N CYS A 58 4.01 7.86 -13.46
CA CYS A 58 3.74 6.63 -12.70
C CYS A 58 3.39 6.92 -11.23
N TRP A 59 4.09 7.89 -10.62
CA TRP A 59 3.82 8.31 -9.26
C TRP A 59 2.47 9.03 -9.11
N ALA A 60 2.11 9.90 -10.06
CA ALA A 60 0.82 10.60 -10.06
C ALA A 60 -0.35 9.60 -10.22
N VAL A 61 -0.26 8.67 -11.17
CA VAL A 61 -1.26 7.60 -11.37
C VAL A 61 -1.39 6.76 -10.12
N GLY A 62 -0.26 6.32 -9.54
CA GLY A 62 -0.27 5.54 -8.32
C GLY A 62 -0.90 6.30 -7.14
N ASN A 63 -0.66 7.61 -7.02
CA ASN A 63 -1.28 8.40 -5.96
C ASN A 63 -2.77 8.70 -6.22
N MET A 64 -3.20 8.89 -7.47
CA MET A 64 -4.60 9.15 -7.81
C MET A 64 -5.49 7.90 -7.65
N PHE A 65 -4.96 6.72 -7.96
CA PHE A 65 -5.74 5.48 -7.89
C PHE A 65 -5.59 4.76 -6.54
N PHE A 66 -4.37 4.64 -6.00
CA PHE A 66 -4.14 3.87 -4.78
C PHE A 66 -4.42 4.64 -3.50
N ARG A 67 -4.31 5.98 -3.48
CA ARG A 67 -4.61 6.73 -2.25
C ARG A 67 -6.09 6.63 -1.85
N PRO A 68 -7.07 6.79 -2.74
CA PRO A 68 -8.47 6.61 -2.37
C PRO A 68 -8.77 5.22 -1.79
N ILE A 69 -8.30 4.16 -2.45
CA ILE A 69 -8.48 2.77 -1.99
C ILE A 69 -7.83 2.56 -0.61
N SER A 70 -6.61 3.07 -0.44
CA SER A 70 -5.88 3.04 0.82
C SER A 70 -6.63 3.77 1.94
N THR A 71 -7.17 4.95 1.66
CA THR A 71 -7.95 5.75 2.62
C THR A 71 -9.26 5.07 2.98
N LEU A 72 -9.97 4.47 2.01
CA LEU A 72 -11.17 3.69 2.28
C LEU A 72 -10.87 2.49 3.18
N GLY A 73 -9.75 1.79 2.95
CA GLY A 73 -9.26 0.72 3.83
C GLY A 73 -8.94 1.23 5.25
N ALA A 74 -8.24 2.37 5.36
CA ALA A 74 -7.92 3.00 6.65
C ALA A 74 -9.18 3.34 7.45
N LEU A 75 -10.15 4.00 6.81
CA LEU A 75 -11.42 4.38 7.42
C LEU A 75 -12.24 3.14 7.82
N GLY A 76 -12.26 2.10 6.99
CA GLY A 76 -12.98 0.87 7.29
C GLY A 76 -12.37 0.09 8.47
N TYR A 77 -11.04 0.04 8.58
CA TYR A 77 -10.37 -0.52 9.76
C TYR A 77 -10.58 0.35 11.01
N ALA A 78 -10.54 1.68 10.89
CA ALA A 78 -10.82 2.59 12.00
C ALA A 78 -12.26 2.45 12.51
N TYR A 79 -13.23 2.36 11.60
CA TYR A 79 -14.63 2.08 11.93
C TYR A 79 -14.77 0.73 12.65
N SER A 80 -14.16 -0.32 12.10
CA SER A 80 -14.21 -1.66 12.68
C SER A 80 -13.55 -1.71 14.06
N SER A 81 -12.46 -0.96 14.28
CA SER A 81 -11.85 -0.76 15.58
C SER A 81 -12.78 -0.08 16.57
N TYR A 82 -13.45 1.01 16.15
CA TYR A 82 -14.38 1.74 17.01
C TYR A 82 -15.55 0.85 17.46
N CYS A 83 -16.12 0.08 16.53
CA CYS A 83 -17.16 -0.88 16.85
C CYS A 83 -16.66 -1.97 17.81
N ALA A 84 -15.46 -2.51 17.59
CA ALA A 84 -14.88 -3.53 18.47
C ALA A 84 -14.58 -2.98 19.88
N SER A 85 -14.12 -1.73 20.02
CA SER A 85 -13.81 -1.14 21.34
C SER A 85 -15.05 -0.84 22.18
N HIS A 86 -16.20 -0.62 21.55
CA HIS A 86 -17.47 -0.32 22.21
C HIS A 86 -18.44 -1.52 22.26
N SER A 87 -18.04 -2.69 21.77
CA SER A 87 -18.88 -3.88 21.76
C SER A 87 -18.53 -4.81 22.91
N ALA A 88 -19.52 -5.19 23.72
CA ALA A 88 -19.37 -6.22 24.75
C ALA A 88 -19.43 -7.67 24.20
N THR A 89 -19.79 -7.83 22.91
CA THR A 89 -20.17 -9.09 22.27
C THR A 89 -19.25 -9.52 21.12
N THR A 90 -18.21 -8.74 20.85
CA THR A 90 -17.22 -9.00 19.81
C THR A 90 -15.93 -9.51 20.45
N SER A 91 -15.39 -10.60 19.94
CA SER A 91 -14.09 -11.19 20.34
C SER A 91 -12.88 -10.52 19.70
N MET A 92 -13.09 -9.61 18.75
CA MET A 92 -12.03 -8.94 18.01
C MET A 92 -11.26 -7.94 18.87
N ASP A 93 -9.94 -7.94 18.75
CA ASP A 93 -9.08 -6.96 19.41
C ASP A 93 -9.04 -5.66 18.59
N TRP A 94 -9.65 -4.60 19.13
CA TRP A 94 -9.68 -3.29 18.49
C TRP A 94 -8.29 -2.71 18.24
N ARG A 95 -7.29 -3.01 19.10
CA ARG A 95 -5.92 -2.48 18.97
C ARG A 95 -5.28 -2.94 17.67
N VAL A 96 -5.55 -4.20 17.31
CA VAL A 96 -5.06 -4.81 16.08
C VAL A 96 -5.66 -4.12 14.86
N LEU A 97 -6.94 -3.76 14.90
CA LEU A 97 -7.61 -3.01 13.84
C LEU A 97 -7.12 -1.56 13.73
N VAL A 98 -6.75 -0.91 14.84
CA VAL A 98 -6.05 0.39 14.80
C VAL A 98 -4.71 0.28 14.08
N VAL A 99 -3.92 -0.74 14.40
CA VAL A 99 -2.65 -0.97 13.71
C VAL A 99 -2.88 -1.18 12.21
N ALA A 100 -3.88 -1.98 11.82
CA ALA A 100 -4.26 -2.16 10.42
C ALA A 100 -4.65 -0.84 9.72
N ALA A 101 -5.39 0.04 10.41
CA ALA A 101 -5.74 1.37 9.91
C ALA A 101 -4.49 2.25 9.70
N LEU A 102 -3.56 2.27 10.68
CA LEU A 102 -2.32 3.05 10.60
C LEU A 102 -1.39 2.56 9.49
N MET A 103 -1.39 1.25 9.20
CA MET A 103 -0.61 0.67 8.09
C MET A 103 -1.04 1.20 6.72
N HIS A 104 -2.28 1.66 6.57
CA HIS A 104 -2.77 2.31 5.36
C HIS A 104 -2.33 3.79 5.23
N GLU A 105 -1.92 4.42 6.33
CA GLU A 105 -1.48 5.84 6.38
C GLU A 105 0.05 6.02 6.39
N ALA A 106 0.82 4.93 6.48
CA ALA A 106 2.29 4.96 6.43
C ALA A 106 2.81 5.41 5.05
N LYS A 107 2.84 6.72 4.79
CA LYS A 107 3.36 7.33 3.56
C LYS A 107 4.40 8.41 3.89
N GLY A 108 5.61 8.25 3.35
CA GLY A 108 6.64 9.28 3.44
C GLY A 108 6.39 10.46 2.50
N ALA A 109 6.79 11.64 2.96
CA ALA A 109 6.74 12.88 2.18
C ALA A 109 7.73 12.86 0.99
N TYR A 110 7.32 13.48 -0.11
CA TYR A 110 8.18 13.69 -1.28
C TYR A 110 9.03 14.95 -1.03
N GLY A 111 10.35 14.78 -0.90
CA GLY A 111 11.28 15.90 -0.99
C GLY A 111 11.52 16.22 -2.45
N THR A 112 11.27 17.47 -2.85
CA THR A 112 11.64 18.03 -4.14
C THR A 112 13.15 18.15 -4.22
N HIS A 113 13.85 17.10 -4.61
CA HIS A 113 15.27 17.20 -4.96
C HIS A 113 15.55 16.39 -6.22
N GLN A 114 16.37 16.97 -7.09
CA GLN A 114 17.06 16.34 -8.22
C GLN A 114 18.02 15.25 -7.72
N ALA A 115 17.50 14.23 -7.05
CA ALA A 115 18.27 13.03 -6.76
C ALA A 115 18.49 12.28 -8.08
N GLY A 116 19.72 11.82 -8.32
CA GLY A 116 20.02 11.02 -9.51
C GLY A 116 19.06 9.84 -9.66
N ALA A 117 18.80 9.42 -10.91
CA ALA A 117 17.79 8.40 -11.24
C ALA A 117 17.92 7.10 -10.40
N GLU A 118 19.14 6.72 -10.03
CA GLU A 118 19.40 5.56 -9.16
C GLU A 118 18.90 5.77 -7.72
N ALA A 119 19.09 6.96 -7.15
CA ALA A 119 18.58 7.29 -5.82
C ALA A 119 17.05 7.30 -5.78
N LEU A 120 16.41 7.79 -6.86
CA LEU A 120 14.97 7.72 -7.05
C LEU A 120 14.49 6.27 -7.15
N LEU A 121 15.18 5.42 -7.92
CA LEU A 121 14.91 3.99 -8.05
C LEU A 121 15.00 3.24 -6.71
N ARG A 122 16.07 3.47 -5.94
CA ARG A 122 16.26 2.83 -4.63
C ARG A 122 15.21 3.29 -3.63
N LYS A 123 14.90 4.59 -3.60
CA LYS A 123 13.83 5.15 -2.78
C LYS A 123 12.49 4.54 -3.19
N TRP A 124 12.20 4.47 -4.49
CA TRP A 124 11.00 3.85 -5.00
C TRP A 124 10.86 2.38 -4.60
N ARG A 125 11.89 1.56 -4.81
CA ARG A 125 11.87 0.15 -4.42
C ARG A 125 11.48 0.00 -2.95
N LYS A 126 12.09 0.79 -2.06
CA LYS A 126 11.76 0.77 -0.62
C LYS A 126 10.30 1.16 -0.36
N TRP A 127 9.78 2.19 -1.03
CA TRP A 127 8.39 2.61 -0.86
C TRP A 127 7.39 1.62 -1.46
N ASN A 128 7.71 1.00 -2.60
CA ASN A 128 6.84 0.01 -3.22
C ASN A 128 6.77 -1.25 -2.35
N ILE A 129 7.91 -1.69 -1.80
CA ILE A 129 7.95 -2.77 -0.82
C ILE A 129 7.09 -2.43 0.39
N LEU A 130 7.24 -1.22 0.96
CA LEU A 130 6.43 -0.80 2.11
C LEU A 130 4.93 -0.84 1.77
N ARG A 131 4.56 -0.28 0.61
CA ARG A 131 3.16 -0.18 0.17
C ARG A 131 2.53 -1.53 -0.20
N VAL A 132 3.33 -2.58 -0.42
CA VAL A 132 2.87 -3.97 -0.58
C VAL A 132 2.77 -4.65 0.78
N ILE A 133 3.83 -4.59 1.57
CA ILE A 133 3.90 -5.29 2.87
C ILE A 133 2.84 -4.76 3.84
N THR A 134 2.63 -3.44 3.91
CA THR A 134 1.72 -2.84 4.88
C THR A 134 0.26 -3.31 4.70
N PRO A 135 -0.37 -3.23 3.50
CA PRO A 135 -1.70 -3.77 3.31
C PRO A 135 -1.73 -5.31 3.37
N THR A 136 -0.68 -6.03 2.98
CA THR A 136 -0.66 -7.50 3.17
C THR A 136 -0.80 -7.87 4.63
N ILE A 137 0.03 -7.28 5.51
CA ILE A 137 -0.02 -7.56 6.94
C ILE A 137 -1.37 -7.12 7.52
N ALA A 138 -1.82 -5.91 7.20
CA ALA A 138 -3.12 -5.40 7.66
C ALA A 138 -4.28 -6.32 7.26
N GLY A 139 -4.34 -6.73 5.98
CA GLY A 139 -5.38 -7.62 5.45
C GLY A 139 -5.34 -9.02 6.06
N CYS A 140 -4.16 -9.64 6.18
CA CYS A 140 -4.01 -10.96 6.79
C CYS A 140 -4.41 -10.96 8.26
N VAL A 141 -3.99 -9.95 9.02
CA VAL A 141 -4.28 -9.84 10.45
C VAL A 141 -5.77 -9.55 10.68
N ALA A 142 -6.39 -8.68 9.86
CA ALA A 142 -7.82 -8.43 9.93
C ALA A 142 -8.66 -9.65 9.52
N MET A 143 -8.21 -10.41 8.51
CA MET A 143 -8.86 -11.65 8.10
C MET A 143 -8.79 -12.71 9.22
N TRP A 144 -7.65 -12.81 9.90
CA TRP A 144 -7.50 -13.67 11.08
C TRP A 144 -8.50 -13.33 12.19
N GLN A 145 -8.70 -12.03 12.47
CA GLN A 145 -9.68 -11.54 13.45
C GLN A 145 -11.14 -11.79 13.02
N LEU A 146 -11.42 -11.92 11.72
CA LEU A 146 -12.77 -12.16 11.19
C LEU A 146 -13.12 -13.66 11.11
N CYS A 147 -12.11 -14.53 10.98
CA CYS A 147 -12.31 -15.98 10.88
C CYS A 147 -12.31 -16.73 12.23
N LEU A 148 -11.89 -16.09 13.32
CA LEU A 148 -11.81 -16.66 14.68
C LEU A 148 -12.69 -15.90 15.67
#